data_AF-A0A179F0G7-F1
#
_entry.id   AF-A0A179F0G7-F1
#
_cell.length_a   1.000
_cell.length_b   1.000
_cell.length_c   1.000
_cell.angle_alpha   90.00
_cell.angle_beta   90.00
_cell.angle_gamma   90.00
#
_symmetry.space_group_name_H-M   'P 1'
#
loop_
_entity.id
_entity.type
_entity.pdbx_description
1 polymer ?
#
loop_
_entity_poly.entity_id
_entity_poly.type
_entity_poly.pdbx_seq_one_letter_code
_entity_poly.pdbx_strand_id
1 'polypeptide(L)'
;MTIDYSKWDNMDTDSEPEVSSLLVPTPQAPAPASAAVTTSTATISTPGSIQAVIVRCDVERIRFAPWSVTTIQADHPVFSNSMPPVPRLIELPLVFHRVGTLSTKRADLDNQMITYLNIDHGRIATL
;
A
#
# COMPACT_ATOMS: atom_id res chain seq x y z
N MET A 1 26.83 -26.25 6.47
CA MET A 1 25.99 -25.71 7.56
C MET A 1 24.56 -26.00 7.16
N THR A 2 23.94 -27.01 7.77
CA THR A 2 22.58 -27.44 7.43
C THR A 2 21.64 -26.77 8.41
N ILE A 3 20.79 -25.88 7.91
CA ILE A 3 19.80 -25.19 8.74
C ILE A 3 18.71 -26.21 9.08
N ASP A 4 18.51 -26.42 10.37
CA ASP A 4 17.49 -27.32 10.90
C ASP A 4 16.16 -26.58 11.02
N TYR A 5 15.22 -26.95 10.14
CA TYR A 5 13.89 -26.37 10.06
C TYR A 5 12.90 -27.02 11.03
N SER A 6 13.31 -28.05 11.78
CA SER A 6 12.48 -28.71 12.82
C SER A 6 12.07 -27.75 13.94
N LYS A 7 12.72 -26.58 14.04
CA LYS A 7 12.40 -25.53 15.00
C LYS A 7 11.16 -24.70 14.64
N TRP A 8 10.76 -24.68 13.37
CA TRP A 8 9.58 -23.94 12.90
C TRP A 8 8.29 -24.78 12.93
N ASP A 9 8.42 -26.10 13.04
CA ASP A 9 7.28 -27.05 13.02
C ASP A 9 6.54 -27.16 14.38
N ASN A 10 6.99 -26.42 15.41
CA ASN A 10 6.40 -26.41 16.74
C ASN A 10 5.60 -25.12 17.05
N MET A 11 5.32 -24.26 16.06
CA MET A 11 4.56 -23.01 16.30
C MET A 11 3.03 -23.19 16.33
N ASP A 12 2.50 -24.33 15.89
CA ASP A 12 1.06 -24.61 15.90
C ASP A 12 0.56 -25.28 17.19
N THR A 13 1.41 -25.41 18.22
CA THR A 13 1.06 -26.08 19.49
C THR A 13 1.53 -25.29 20.71
N ASP A 14 1.06 -24.06 20.85
CA ASP A 14 0.98 -23.43 22.17
C ASP A 14 -0.43 -23.68 22.74
N SER A 15 -0.56 -24.85 23.35
CA SER A 15 -1.72 -25.24 24.14
C SER A 15 -1.75 -24.42 25.44
N GLU A 16 -2.79 -23.63 25.69
CA GLU A 16 -3.18 -23.33 27.08
C GLU A 16 -3.51 -24.65 27.79
N PRO A 17 -3.16 -24.83 29.08
CA PRO A 17 -4.13 -24.45 30.12
C PRO A 17 -3.58 -24.11 31.54
N GLU A 18 -4.51 -23.60 32.37
CA GLU A 18 -4.62 -23.68 33.85
C GLU A 18 -4.48 -22.40 34.72
N VAL A 19 -5.61 -21.69 34.82
CA VAL A 19 -6.40 -21.39 36.05
C VAL A 19 -5.67 -21.17 37.38
N SER A 20 -5.70 -19.94 37.91
CA SER A 20 -6.37 -19.60 39.19
C SER A 20 -6.12 -18.15 39.65
N SER A 21 -7.16 -17.31 39.54
CA SER A 21 -7.60 -16.44 40.65
C SER A 21 -9.04 -16.02 40.37
N LEU A 22 -9.90 -16.49 41.27
CA LEU A 22 -11.36 -16.37 41.31
C LEU A 22 -11.85 -14.94 41.04
N LEU A 23 -12.84 -14.80 40.14
CA LEU A 23 -14.11 -14.08 40.36
C LEU A 23 -14.95 -14.07 39.06
N VAL A 24 -16.09 -14.77 39.10
CA VAL A 24 -17.19 -14.80 38.10
C VAL A 24 -18.04 -13.53 38.32
N PRO A 25 -18.50 -12.80 37.28
CA PRO A 25 -19.66 -13.25 36.49
C PRO A 25 -19.54 -13.08 34.98
N THR A 26 -19.95 -14.11 34.26
CA THR A 26 -20.24 -14.16 32.82
C THR A 26 -21.17 -13.02 32.39
N PRO A 27 -20.84 -12.30 31.32
CA PRO A 27 -21.78 -12.19 30.19
C PRO A 27 -21.12 -12.45 28.83
N GLN A 28 -21.63 -13.48 28.15
CA GLN A 28 -21.77 -13.66 26.69
C GLN A 28 -20.57 -13.33 25.75
N ALA A 29 -20.09 -14.38 25.07
CA ALA A 29 -19.04 -14.33 24.05
C ALA A 29 -19.36 -13.36 22.89
N PRO A 30 -18.40 -12.53 22.45
CA PRO A 30 -18.39 -11.99 21.10
C PRO A 30 -17.86 -13.10 20.15
N ALA A 31 -18.66 -13.45 19.15
CA ALA A 31 -18.23 -14.28 18.03
C ALA A 31 -16.95 -13.70 17.37
N PRO A 32 -16.09 -14.53 16.75
CA PRO A 32 -14.98 -14.01 15.97
C PRO A 32 -15.56 -13.17 14.83
N ALA A 33 -15.31 -11.86 14.89
CA ALA A 33 -15.52 -10.98 13.76
C ALA A 33 -14.57 -11.44 12.67
N SER A 34 -15.13 -12.22 11.73
CA SER A 34 -14.48 -12.54 10.46
C SER A 34 -13.99 -11.22 9.88
N ALA A 35 -12.67 -11.06 9.76
CA ALA A 35 -12.08 -9.91 9.11
C ALA A 35 -12.63 -9.90 7.69
N ALA A 36 -13.59 -9.02 7.44
CA ALA A 36 -14.11 -8.78 6.12
C ALA A 36 -12.91 -8.31 5.29
N VAL A 37 -12.41 -9.19 4.43
CA VAL A 37 -11.60 -8.81 3.28
C VAL A 37 -12.44 -7.77 2.56
N THR A 38 -12.10 -6.51 2.78
CA THR A 38 -12.73 -5.39 2.08
C THR A 38 -12.19 -5.49 0.67
N THR A 39 -12.89 -6.29 -0.14
CA THR A 39 -12.78 -6.22 -1.58
C THR A 39 -12.99 -4.76 -1.92
N SER A 40 -11.91 -4.10 -2.34
CA SER A 40 -11.96 -2.73 -2.79
C SER A 40 -12.98 -2.69 -3.92
N THR A 41 -14.14 -2.13 -3.61
CA THR A 41 -15.22 -1.98 -4.58
C THR A 41 -14.67 -1.03 -5.64
N ALA A 42 -14.29 -1.59 -6.79
CA ALA A 42 -13.98 -0.80 -7.98
C ALA A 42 -15.21 0.05 -8.24
N THR A 43 -15.14 1.33 -7.85
CA THR A 43 -16.25 2.24 -8.01
C THR A 43 -16.39 2.44 -9.51
N ILE A 44 -17.50 1.93 -10.05
CA ILE A 44 -17.87 2.07 -11.46
C ILE A 44 -17.80 3.55 -11.77
N SER A 45 -16.76 3.93 -12.51
CA SER A 45 -16.49 5.32 -12.81
C SER A 45 -17.54 5.80 -13.82
N THR A 46 -18.08 7.00 -13.59
CA THR A 46 -18.95 7.68 -14.53
C THR A 46 -18.28 7.69 -15.90
N PRO A 47 -18.97 7.34 -17.00
CA PRO A 47 -18.35 7.23 -18.32
C PRO A 47 -17.67 8.57 -18.66
N GLY A 48 -16.33 8.58 -18.63
CA GLY A 48 -15.50 9.76 -18.88
C GLY A 48 -14.51 10.13 -17.76
N SER A 49 -14.63 9.58 -16.55
CA SER A 49 -13.70 9.86 -15.45
C SER A 49 -13.06 8.57 -14.91
N ILE A 50 -11.86 8.68 -14.34
CA ILE A 50 -11.08 7.55 -13.81
C ILE A 50 -10.57 7.92 -12.42
N GLN A 51 -10.61 6.97 -11.48
CA GLN A 51 -10.01 7.17 -10.16
C GLN A 51 -8.48 7.25 -10.26
N ALA A 52 -7.92 8.17 -9.49
CA ALA A 52 -6.49 8.35 -9.33
C ALA A 52 -6.15 8.53 -7.85
N VAL A 53 -4.87 8.41 -7.53
CA VAL A 53 -4.36 8.62 -6.16
C VAL A 53 -3.33 9.73 -6.21
N ILE A 54 -3.52 10.75 -5.39
CA ILE A 54 -2.51 11.76 -5.12
C ILE A 54 -1.63 11.24 -4.00
N VAL A 55 -0.33 11.13 -4.27
CA VAL A 55 0.68 10.81 -3.26
C VAL A 55 1.45 12.08 -2.95
N ARG A 56 1.53 12.44 -1.67
CA ARG A 56 2.11 13.71 -1.23
C ARG A 56 3.59 13.55 -0.90
N CYS A 57 4.36 14.60 -1.18
CA CYS A 57 5.77 14.68 -0.79
C CYS A 57 5.91 14.99 0.70
N ASP A 58 7.09 14.78 1.28
CA ASP A 58 7.29 14.85 2.73
C ASP A 58 6.86 16.17 3.39
N VAL A 59 7.05 17.33 2.74
CA VAL A 59 6.61 18.61 3.31
C VAL A 59 5.09 18.74 3.42
N GLU A 60 4.35 18.15 2.48
CA GLU A 60 2.90 18.20 2.47
C GLU A 60 2.30 17.22 3.48
N ARG A 61 3.01 16.13 3.76
CA ARG A 61 2.61 15.11 4.73
C ARG A 61 2.54 15.63 6.17
N ILE A 62 3.16 16.78 6.45
CA ILE A 62 3.07 17.45 7.75
C ILE A 62 1.63 17.92 8.03
N ARG A 63 0.90 18.32 6.99
CA ARG A 63 -0.45 18.91 7.14
C ARG A 63 -1.57 18.01 6.63
N PHE A 64 -1.23 17.00 5.86
CA PHE A 64 -2.20 16.19 5.13
C PHE A 64 -1.85 14.71 5.16
N ALA A 65 -2.85 13.86 4.92
CA ALA A 65 -2.64 12.43 4.79
C ALA A 65 -1.61 12.12 3.67
N PRO A 66 -0.80 11.04 3.80
CA PRO A 66 0.22 10.69 2.82
C PRO A 66 -0.29 10.48 1.40
N TRP A 67 -1.56 10.09 1.28
CA TRP A 67 -2.24 9.93 0.01
C TRP A 67 -3.71 10.29 0.14
N SER A 68 -4.34 10.60 -1.00
CA SER A 68 -5.78 10.82 -1.10
C SER A 68 -6.30 10.38 -2.46
N VAL A 69 -7.51 9.84 -2.51
CA VAL A 69 -8.19 9.49 -3.75
C VAL A 69 -8.66 10.76 -4.45
N THR A 70 -8.56 10.77 -5.78
CA THR A 70 -9.07 11.82 -6.65
C THR A 70 -9.64 11.20 -7.92
N THR A 71 -10.15 12.04 -8.81
CA THR A 71 -10.69 11.61 -10.10
C THR A 71 -10.12 12.50 -11.19
N ILE A 72 -9.68 11.90 -12.30
CA ILE A 72 -9.22 12.61 -13.50
C ILE A 72 -10.11 12.25 -14.68
N GLN A 73 -10.02 13.02 -15.77
CA GLN A 73 -10.71 12.67 -17.01
C GLN A 73 -10.04 11.47 -17.69
N ALA A 74 -10.82 10.68 -18.42
CA ALA A 74 -10.33 9.50 -19.13
C ALA A 74 -9.41 9.84 -20.31
N ASP A 75 -9.53 11.05 -20.87
CA ASP A 75 -8.69 11.61 -21.94
C ASP A 75 -7.48 12.39 -21.41
N HIS A 76 -7.16 12.26 -20.13
CA HIS A 76 -6.06 13.00 -19.51
C HIS A 76 -4.71 12.67 -20.17
N PRO A 77 -3.86 13.68 -20.49
CA PRO A 77 -2.61 13.48 -21.24
C PRO A 77 -1.58 12.60 -20.52
N VAL A 78 -1.77 12.30 -19.23
CA VAL A 78 -0.92 11.37 -18.47
C VAL A 78 -0.86 9.98 -19.12
N PHE A 79 -1.93 9.56 -19.79
CA PHE A 79 -1.98 8.26 -20.45
C PHE A 79 -1.13 8.19 -21.72
N SER A 80 -0.59 9.32 -22.19
CA SER A 80 0.42 9.35 -23.25
C SER A 80 1.85 9.14 -22.74
N ASN A 81 2.07 9.16 -21.41
CA ASN A 81 3.38 8.90 -20.84
C ASN A 81 3.72 7.40 -20.94
N SER A 82 5.02 7.10 -21.05
CA SER A 82 5.49 5.72 -20.97
C SER A 82 5.22 5.13 -19.58
N MET A 83 4.70 3.91 -19.56
CA MET A 83 4.51 3.17 -18.32
C MET A 83 5.87 2.87 -17.68
N PRO A 84 6.05 3.14 -16.37
CA PRO A 84 7.29 2.89 -15.69
C PRO A 84 7.68 1.41 -15.68
N PRO A 85 8.98 1.12 -15.51
CA PRO A 85 9.52 -0.21 -15.74
C PRO A 85 8.97 -1.25 -14.73
N VAL A 86 8.80 -0.89 -13.45
CA VAL A 86 8.26 -1.79 -12.42
C VAL A 86 6.77 -2.12 -12.62
N PRO A 87 5.84 -1.15 -12.76
CA PRO A 87 4.43 -1.43 -13.09
C PRO A 87 4.26 -2.31 -14.32
N ARG A 88 5.11 -2.11 -15.34
CA ARG A 88 5.13 -2.96 -16.53
C ARG A 88 5.45 -4.43 -16.24
N LEU A 89 6.37 -4.70 -15.31
CA LEU A 89 6.77 -6.06 -14.93
C LEU A 89 5.66 -6.82 -14.20
N ILE A 90 4.84 -6.11 -13.42
CA ILE A 90 3.73 -6.69 -12.65
C ILE A 90 2.38 -6.58 -13.37
N GLU A 91 2.39 -6.23 -14.65
CA GLU A 91 1.21 -6.07 -15.51
C GLU A 91 0.14 -5.11 -14.95
N LEU A 92 0.58 -4.15 -14.13
CA LEU A 92 -0.30 -3.15 -13.53
C LEU A 92 -0.14 -1.82 -14.30
N PRO A 93 -1.18 -1.32 -14.99
CA PRO A 93 -1.09 -0.12 -15.83
C PRO A 93 -1.06 1.16 -14.99
N LEU A 94 0.04 1.39 -14.28
CA LEU A 94 0.27 2.62 -13.51
C LEU A 94 1.04 3.63 -14.34
N VAL A 95 0.58 4.88 -14.30
CA VAL A 95 1.27 6.04 -14.86
C VAL A 95 1.39 7.11 -13.77
N PHE A 96 2.52 7.83 -13.76
CA PHE A 96 2.78 8.88 -12.78
C PHE A 96 2.73 10.26 -13.43
N HIS A 97 2.15 11.21 -12.71
CA HIS A 97 2.11 12.62 -13.11
C HIS A 97 2.43 13.50 -11.90
N ARG A 98 3.33 14.46 -12.08
CA ARG A 98 3.71 15.40 -11.02
C ARG A 98 2.77 16.60 -11.02
N VAL A 99 1.95 16.70 -9.97
CA VAL A 99 0.99 17.80 -9.76
C VAL A 99 1.68 18.96 -9.03
N GLY A 100 2.62 19.63 -9.70
CA GLY A 100 3.31 20.81 -9.14
C GLY A 100 4.04 20.56 -7.80
N THR A 101 4.46 21.64 -7.14
CA THR A 101 4.92 21.61 -5.74
C THR A 101 4.84 23.01 -5.13
N LEU A 102 4.62 23.08 -3.82
CA LEU A 102 4.69 24.32 -3.04
C LEU A 102 6.10 24.65 -2.55
N SER A 103 7.07 23.72 -2.67
CA SER A 103 8.44 23.92 -2.20
C SER A 103 9.46 23.91 -3.34
N THR A 104 10.46 24.78 -3.23
CA THR A 104 11.63 24.80 -4.11
C THR A 104 12.80 23.97 -3.57
N LYS A 105 12.72 23.47 -2.33
CA LYS A 105 13.77 22.64 -1.73
C LYS A 105 13.60 21.19 -2.16
N ARG A 106 14.68 20.57 -2.65
CA ARG A 106 14.62 19.20 -3.19
C ARG A 106 14.19 18.16 -2.15
N ALA A 107 14.67 18.26 -0.91
CA ALA A 107 14.30 17.34 0.17
C ALA A 107 12.80 17.34 0.48
N ASP A 108 12.12 18.48 0.27
CA ASP A 108 10.69 18.61 0.49
C ASP A 108 9.85 17.86 -0.57
N LEU A 109 10.49 17.52 -1.69
CA LEU A 109 9.91 16.83 -2.85
C LEU A 109 10.12 15.32 -2.80
N ASP A 110 10.79 14.82 -1.77
CA ASP A 110 11.04 13.40 -1.65
C ASP A 110 9.72 12.66 -1.42
N ASN A 111 9.57 11.57 -2.19
CA ASN A 111 8.42 10.68 -2.16
C ASN A 111 8.90 9.26 -2.42
N GLN A 112 9.32 8.57 -1.37
CA GLN A 112 9.90 7.24 -1.48
C GLN A 112 8.96 6.24 -2.17
N MET A 113 7.64 6.34 -1.96
CA MET A 113 6.68 5.44 -2.60
C MET A 113 6.72 5.56 -4.13
N ILE A 114 6.68 6.79 -4.65
CA ILE A 114 6.82 7.03 -6.09
C ILE A 114 8.21 6.63 -6.59
N THR A 115 9.26 6.88 -5.80
CA THR A 115 10.62 6.45 -6.15
C THR A 115 10.70 4.95 -6.38
N TYR A 116 10.17 4.11 -5.47
CA TYR A 116 10.20 2.65 -5.61
C TYR A 116 9.38 2.15 -6.81
N LEU A 117 8.24 2.75 -7.06
CA LEU A 117 7.39 2.38 -8.19
C LEU A 117 7.95 2.85 -9.55
N ASN A 118 8.81 3.87 -9.55
CA ASN A 118 9.41 4.43 -10.75
C ASN A 118 10.89 4.02 -10.92
N ILE A 119 11.33 2.93 -10.28
CA ILE A 119 12.67 2.39 -10.47
C ILE A 119 12.83 1.90 -11.91
N ASP A 120 13.95 2.27 -12.53
CA ASP A 120 14.40 1.68 -13.77
C ASP A 120 15.09 0.35 -13.48
N HIS A 121 14.46 -0.76 -13.87
CA HIS A 121 15.03 -2.09 -13.71
C HIS A 121 16.34 -2.28 -14.52
N GLY A 122 16.61 -1.43 -15.52
CA GLY A 122 17.88 -1.41 -16.26
C GLY A 122 19.08 -0.91 -15.44
N ARG A 123 18.86 -0.28 -14.28
CA ARG A 123 19.92 0.19 -13.36
C ARG A 123 20.17 -0.73 -12.16
N ILE A 124 19.48 -1.87 -12.09
CA ILE A 124 19.69 -2.89 -11.04
C ILE A 124 20.80 -3.89 -11.43
N ALA A 125 21.34 -3.80 -12.65
CA ALA A 125 22.55 -4.53 -13.03
C ALA A 125 23.79 -3.66 -12.76
N THR A 126 24.79 -4.24 -12.08
CA THR A 126 26.11 -3.69 -11.70
C THR A 126 26.16 -2.96 -10.35
N LEU A 127 25.98 -3.71 -9.27
CA LEU A 127 26.85 -3.61 -8.09
C LEU A 127 27.48 -4.98 -7.83
#